data_AF-A0A1D2J8Y3-F1
#
_entry.id   AF-A0A1D2J8Y3-F1
#
_cell.length_a   1.000
_cell.length_b   1.000
_cell.length_c   1.000
_cell.angle_alpha   90.00
_cell.angle_beta   90.00
_cell.angle_gamma   90.00
#
_symmetry.space_group_name_H-M   'P 1'
#
loop_
_entity.id
_entity.type
_entity.pdbx_description
1 polymer ?
#
loop_
_entity_poly.entity_id
_entity_poly.type
_entity_poly.pdbx_seq_one_letter_code
_entity_poly.pdbx_strand_id
1 'polypeptide(L)'
;MDSQIDVSKLNEADRREVQQFVANEAQKATIQSNVHQLADMCWKKCITGRVSGGTLDRSEESCAQNCVDRWIDTSNAVLKHLETLRGSH
;
A
#
# COMPACT_ATOMS: atom_id res chain seq x y z
N MET A 1 23.49 -4.19 2.72
CA MET A 1 23.56 -3.82 4.15
C MET A 1 22.25 -4.25 4.77
N ASP A 2 22.14 -5.52 5.15
CA ASP A 2 21.03 -6.01 5.99
C ASP A 2 21.67 -6.52 7.27
N SER A 3 21.59 -5.72 8.32
CA SER A 3 21.99 -6.13 9.66
C SER A 3 20.91 -7.07 10.18
N GLN A 4 21.03 -8.38 9.92
CA GLN A 4 20.13 -9.38 10.48
C GLN A 4 20.25 -9.38 12.01
N ILE A 5 19.22 -8.85 12.68
CA ILE A 5 19.08 -8.95 14.13
C ILE A 5 18.86 -10.42 14.48
N ASP A 6 19.79 -11.02 15.23
CA ASP A 6 19.67 -12.40 15.72
C ASP A 6 18.71 -12.46 16.92
N VAL A 7 17.41 -12.55 16.61
CA VAL A 7 16.30 -12.57 17.57
C VAL A 7 16.40 -13.73 18.58
N SER A 8 17.16 -14.77 18.26
CA SER A 8 17.33 -15.94 19.12
C SER A 8 18.16 -15.66 20.39
N LYS A 9 18.99 -14.61 20.38
CA LYS A 9 19.82 -14.19 21.52
C LYS A 9 19.13 -13.23 22.48
N LEU A 10 17.91 -12.79 22.16
CA LEU A 10 17.13 -11.88 23.00
C LEU A 10 16.41 -12.64 24.12
N ASN A 11 16.28 -11.98 25.28
CA ASN A 11 15.41 -12.45 26.35
C ASN A 11 13.93 -12.43 25.90
N GLU A 12 13.03 -13.05 26.67
CA GLU A 12 11.62 -13.19 26.24
C GLU A 12 10.90 -11.84 26.09
N ALA A 13 11.20 -10.86 26.96
CA ALA A 13 10.58 -9.54 26.89
C ALA A 13 11.05 -8.77 25.64
N ASP A 14 12.35 -8.70 25.40
CA ASP A 14 12.95 -8.03 24.24
C ASP A 14 12.50 -8.70 22.93
N ARG A 15 12.35 -10.03 22.93
CA ARG A 15 11.86 -10.76 21.76
C ARG A 15 10.43 -10.36 21.39
N ARG A 16 9.54 -10.23 22.38
CA ARG A 16 8.15 -9.81 22.16
C ARG A 16 8.11 -8.38 21.63
N GLU A 17 8.90 -7.48 22.20
CA GLU A 17 8.99 -6.09 21.75
C GLU A 17 9.50 -6.00 20.29
N VAL A 18 10.58 -6.70 19.97
CA VAL A 18 11.14 -6.72 18.61
C VAL A 18 10.16 -7.32 17.61
N GLN A 19 9.45 -8.40 17.98
CA GLN A 19 8.41 -8.97 17.12
C GLN A 19 7.29 -7.98 16.84
N GLN A 20 6.83 -7.26 17.86
CA GLN A 20 5.80 -6.23 17.70
C GLN A 20 6.31 -5.07 16.84
N PHE A 21 7.54 -4.61 17.06
CA PHE A 21 8.16 -3.58 16.25
C PHE A 21 8.26 -3.99 14.78
N VAL A 22 8.79 -5.19 14.50
CA VAL A 22 8.90 -5.72 13.14
C VAL A 22 7.53 -5.85 12.47
N ALA A 23 6.51 -6.32 13.18
CA ALA A 23 5.15 -6.39 12.65
C ALA A 23 4.61 -5.01 12.27
N ASN A 24 4.84 -3.99 13.12
CA ASN A 24 4.43 -2.62 12.85
C ASN A 24 5.18 -2.03 11.65
N GLU A 25 6.50 -2.22 11.56
CA GLU A 25 7.31 -1.73 10.44
C GLU A 25 6.95 -2.45 9.13
N ALA A 26 6.65 -3.75 9.18
CA ALA A 26 6.17 -4.49 8.00
C ALA A 26 4.81 -3.96 7.51
N GLN A 27 3.89 -3.63 8.41
CA GLN A 27 2.63 -2.98 8.05
C GLN A 27 2.86 -1.61 7.41
N LYS A 28 3.74 -0.78 7.99
CA LYS A 28 4.11 0.52 7.40
C LYS A 28 4.72 0.36 6.01
N ALA A 29 5.65 -0.58 5.83
CA ALA A 29 6.27 -0.85 4.54
C ALA A 29 5.24 -1.28 3.48
N THR A 30 4.25 -2.08 3.88
CA THR A 30 3.14 -2.47 3.00
C THR A 30 2.32 -1.25 2.57
N ILE A 31 1.97 -0.37 3.51
CA ILE A 31 1.23 0.87 3.21
C ILE A 31 2.05 1.76 2.25
N GLN A 32 3.34 1.95 2.51
CA GLN A 32 4.22 2.75 1.65
C GLN A 32 4.29 2.18 0.23
N SER A 33 4.44 0.85 0.09
CA SER A 33 4.44 0.20 -1.22
C SER A 33 3.12 0.43 -1.98
N ASN A 34 1.99 0.32 -1.29
CA ASN A 34 0.68 0.58 -1.89
C ASN A 34 0.52 2.04 -2.31
N VAL A 35 0.99 2.99 -1.50
CA VAL A 35 0.99 4.43 -1.85
C VAL A 35 1.81 4.68 -3.10
N HIS A 36 3.01 4.10 -3.22
CA HIS A 36 3.84 4.23 -4.41
C HIS A 36 3.17 3.63 -5.66
N GLN A 37 2.55 2.45 -5.52
CA GLN A 37 1.84 1.80 -6.63
C GLN A 37 0.64 2.63 -7.11
N LEU A 38 -0.17 3.13 -6.18
CA LEU A 38 -1.31 4.00 -6.47
C LEU A 38 -0.87 5.31 -7.12
N ALA A 39 0.19 5.92 -6.60
CA ALA A 39 0.74 7.15 -7.16
C ALA A 39 1.19 6.95 -8.61
N ASP A 40 1.97 5.91 -8.91
CA ASP A 40 2.43 5.61 -10.28
C ASP A 40 1.27 5.36 -11.24
N MET A 41 0.30 4.55 -10.81
CA MET A 41 -0.84 4.16 -11.63
C MET A 41 -1.79 5.33 -11.89
N CYS A 42 -2.16 6.09 -10.85
CA CYS A 42 -3.05 7.23 -10.99
C CYS A 42 -2.38 8.41 -11.67
N TRP A 43 -1.07 8.60 -11.48
CA TRP A 43 -0.30 9.58 -12.24
C TRP A 43 -0.41 9.32 -13.74
N LYS A 44 -0.10 8.10 -14.19
CA LYS A 44 -0.17 7.71 -15.61
C LYS A 44 -1.56 7.84 -16.22
N LYS A 45 -2.61 7.64 -15.41
CA LYS A 45 -4.01 7.69 -15.88
C LYS A 45 -4.60 9.10 -15.91
N CYS A 46 -4.23 9.93 -14.96
CA CYS A 46 -4.89 11.21 -14.73
C CYS A 46 -4.07 12.41 -15.20
N ILE A 47 -2.74 12.32 -15.18
CA ILE A 47 -1.84 13.43 -15.53
C ILE A 47 -1.41 13.26 -16.98
N THR A 48 -2.37 13.45 -17.89
CA THR A 48 -2.17 13.29 -19.34
C THR A 48 -1.91 14.61 -20.05
N GLY A 49 -2.11 15.73 -19.37
CA GLY A 49 -1.90 17.08 -19.89
C GLY A 49 -0.42 17.48 -19.90
N ARG A 50 -0.16 18.71 -20.38
CA ARG A 50 1.16 19.32 -20.24
C ARG A 50 1.34 19.74 -18.78
N VAL A 51 2.36 19.22 -18.13
CA VAL A 51 2.76 19.69 -16.80
C VAL A 51 3.23 21.14 -16.92
N SER A 52 2.39 22.07 -16.47
CA SER A 52 2.61 23.52 -16.57
C SER A 52 2.90 24.20 -15.24
N GLY A 53 2.81 23.48 -14.12
CA GLY A 53 3.01 24.01 -12.77
C GLY A 53 3.33 22.92 -11.75
N GLY A 54 3.57 23.33 -10.50
CA GLY A 54 3.87 22.42 -9.39
C GLY A 54 2.64 21.84 -8.69
N THR A 55 1.44 22.15 -9.16
CA THR A 55 0.16 21.69 -8.61
C THR A 55 -0.65 21.02 -9.71
N LEU A 56 -1.45 20.04 -9.32
CA LEU A 56 -2.43 19.42 -10.20
C LEU A 56 -3.53 20.43 -10.54
N ASP A 57 -4.04 20.39 -11.76
CA ASP A 57 -5.26 21.14 -12.07
C ASP A 57 -6.49 20.46 -11.44
N ARG A 58 -7.63 21.17 -11.40
CA ARG A 58 -8.85 20.66 -10.75
C ARG A 58 -9.35 19.34 -11.34
N SER A 59 -9.16 19.13 -12.65
CA SER A 59 -9.57 17.90 -13.33
C SER A 59 -8.63 16.74 -13.00
N GLU A 60 -7.33 17.01 -12.93
CA GLU A 60 -6.30 16.07 -12.51
C GLU A 60 -6.47 15.64 -11.05
N GLU A 61 -6.71 16.57 -10.13
CA GLU A 61 -7.01 16.29 -8.72
C GLU A 61 -8.25 15.39 -8.58
N SER A 62 -9.34 15.77 -9.25
CA SER A 62 -10.59 15.00 -9.23
C SER A 62 -10.39 13.61 -9.82
N CYS A 63 -9.62 13.48 -10.90
CA CYS A 63 -9.30 12.19 -11.50
C CYS A 63 -8.46 11.33 -10.55
N ALA A 64 -7.40 11.89 -9.95
CA ALA A 64 -6.50 11.15 -9.07
C ALA A 64 -7.24 10.61 -7.83
N GLN A 65 -8.11 11.41 -7.23
CA GLN A 65 -8.97 10.97 -6.12
C GLN A 65 -9.85 9.79 -6.54
N ASN A 66 -10.61 9.95 -7.64
CA ASN A 66 -11.46 8.87 -8.16
C ASN A 66 -10.69 7.62 -8.56
N CYS A 67 -9.45 7.78 -9.05
CA CYS A 67 -8.59 6.67 -9.41
C CYS A 67 -8.23 5.81 -8.20
N VAL A 68 -7.86 6.44 -7.09
CA VAL A 68 -7.55 5.74 -5.83
C VAL A 68 -8.80 5.05 -5.29
N ASP A 69 -9.93 5.75 -5.19
CA ASP A 69 -11.19 5.20 -4.67
C ASP A 69 -11.62 3.96 -5.48
N ARG A 70 -11.61 4.06 -6.81
CA ARG A 70 -11.97 2.95 -7.70
C ARG A 70 -11.02 1.76 -7.58
N TRP A 71 -9.73 2.00 -7.35
CA TRP A 71 -8.77 0.92 -7.16
C TRP A 71 -9.04 0.17 -5.86
N ILE A 72 -9.34 0.89 -4.77
CA ILE A 72 -9.68 0.28 -3.47
C ILE A 72 -10.97 -0.54 -3.60
N ASP A 73 -12.01 0.03 -4.22
CA ASP A 73 -13.29 -0.67 -4.45
C ASP A 73 -13.10 -1.95 -5.27
N THR A 74 -12.32 -1.86 -6.36
CA THR A 74 -12.05 -3.01 -7.25
C THR A 74 -11.22 -4.06 -6.51
N SER A 75 -10.21 -3.66 -5.75
CA SER A 75 -9.36 -4.59 -4.99
C SER A 75 -10.19 -5.35 -3.96
N ASN A 76 -11.08 -4.65 -3.23
CA ASN A 76 -11.99 -5.28 -2.27
C ASN A 76 -12.98 -6.24 -2.95
N ALA A 77 -13.52 -5.86 -4.11
CA ALA A 77 -14.42 -6.72 -4.88
C ALA A 77 -13.72 -8.01 -5.33
N VAL A 78 -12.47 -7.91 -5.80
CA VAL A 78 -11.66 -9.07 -6.19
C VAL A 78 -11.38 -9.98 -4.99
N LEU A 79 -10.95 -9.41 -3.86
CA LEU A 79 -10.69 -10.18 -2.63
C LEU A 79 -11.94 -10.93 -2.15
N LYS A 80 -13.09 -10.26 -2.07
CA LYS A 80 -14.37 -10.88 -1.70
C LYS A 80 -14.76 -12.01 -2.65
N HIS A 81 -14.50 -11.85 -3.94
CA HIS A 81 -14.77 -12.90 -4.91
C HIS A 81 -13.85 -14.11 -4.71
N LEU A 82 -12.55 -13.89 -4.47
CA LEU A 82 -11.60 -14.95 -4.17
C LEU A 82 -11.95 -15.71 -2.89
N GLU A 83 -12.41 -15.01 -1.84
CA GLU A 83 -12.89 -15.65 -0.61
C GLU A 83 -14.10 -16.57 -0.86
N THR A 84 -15.02 -16.14 -1.73
CA THR A 84 -16.18 -16.94 -2.13
C THR A 84 -15.75 -18.22 -2.86
N LEU A 85 -14.75 -18.12 -3.75
CA LEU A 85 -14.18 -19.28 -4.45
C LEU A 85 -13.46 -20.24 -3.49
N ARG A 86 -12.79 -19.71 -2.46
CA ARG A 86 -12.13 -20.53 -1.44
C ARG A 86 -13.12 -21.30 -0.55
N GLY A 87 -14.29 -20.71 -0.27
CA GLY A 87 -15.35 -21.32 0.56
C GLY A 87 -16.32 -22.23 -0.19
N SER A 88 -16.16 -22.41 -1.51
CA SER A 88 -16.99 -23.31 -2.34
C SER A 88 -16.38 -24.73 -2.51
N HIS A 89 -15.41 -25.06 -1.66
CA HIS A 89 -14.87 -26.41 -1.45
C HIS A 89 -15.15 -26.88 -0.02
#